data_AF-A0A1J3GL26-F1
#
_entry.id   AF-A0A1J3GL26-F1
#
_cell.length_a   1.000
_cell.length_b   1.000
_cell.length_c   1.000
_cell.angle_alpha   90.00
_cell.angle_beta   90.00
_cell.angle_gamma   90.00
#
_symmetry.space_group_name_H-M   'P 1'
#
loop_
_entity.id
_entity.type
_entity.pdbx_description
1 polymer ?
#
loop_
_entity_poly.entity_id
_entity_poly.type
_entity_poly.pdbx_seq_one_letter_code
_entity_poly.pdbx_strand_id
1 'polypeptide(L)'
;DRETKEVEVLDEEPGDDEEGSGQRIYMLPMSCIIPFPKRNDPWSTQEFPPGKHVLAVYPGTTALYKATVISSPRKRKSDEYL
;
A
#
# COMPACT_ATOMS: atom_id res chain seq x y z
N ASP A 1 14.59 -17.43 -20.11
CA ASP A 1 13.19 -17.01 -20.26
C ASP A 1 12.67 -16.67 -18.87
N ARG A 2 12.36 -15.39 -18.62
CA ARG A 2 12.07 -14.90 -17.26
C ARG A 2 10.60 -15.16 -16.99
N GLU A 3 10.29 -16.40 -16.61
CA GLU A 3 9.01 -16.81 -16.02
C GLU A 3 8.46 -15.64 -15.20
N THR A 4 7.37 -15.05 -15.68
CA THR A 4 6.71 -13.92 -15.06
C THR A 4 6.27 -14.41 -13.70
N LYS A 5 7.06 -14.12 -12.65
CA LYS A 5 6.69 -14.47 -11.28
C LYS A 5 5.41 -13.70 -10.95
N GLU A 6 4.28 -14.36 -11.14
CA GLU A 6 2.98 -13.91 -10.71
C GLU A 6 2.88 -14.12 -9.21
N VAL A 7 2.32 -13.13 -8.52
CA VAL A 7 2.09 -13.15 -7.08
C VAL A 7 0.58 -13.20 -6.88
N GLU A 8 0.14 -14.17 -6.09
CA GLU A 8 -1.23 -14.22 -5.60
C GLU A 8 -1.39 -13.16 -4.51
N VAL A 9 -2.29 -12.21 -4.74
CA VAL A 9 -2.62 -11.14 -3.80
C VAL A 9 -4.09 -11.22 -3.43
N LEU A 10 -4.38 -10.97 -2.16
CA LEU A 10 -5.73 -10.88 -1.63
C LEU A 10 -6.09 -9.41 -1.42
N ASP A 11 -7.23 -9.00 -1.95
CA ASP A 11 -7.84 -7.70 -1.69
C ASP A 11 -8.63 -7.77 -0.38
N GLU A 12 -8.31 -6.86 0.53
CA GLU A 12 -8.91 -6.76 1.87
C GLU A 12 -10.22 -5.97 1.86
N GLU A 13 -10.59 -5.32 0.74
CA GLU A 13 -11.88 -4.63 0.64
C GLU A 13 -13.02 -5.65 0.82
N PRO A 14 -13.93 -5.45 1.80
CA PRO A 14 -15.02 -6.38 2.04
C PRO A 14 -15.92 -6.40 0.79
N GLY A 15 -16.04 -7.57 0.17
CA GLY A 15 -16.96 -7.74 -0.94
C GLY A 15 -18.38 -7.33 -0.52
N ASP A 16 -19.02 -6.48 -1.33
CA ASP A 16 -20.38 -5.97 -1.10
C ASP A 16 -21.47 -7.06 -1.24
N ASP A 17 -21.09 -8.28 -1.64
CA ASP A 17 -22.02 -9.38 -1.90
C ASP A 17 -22.35 -10.18 -0.63
N GLU A 18 -23.65 -10.24 -0.31
CA GLU A 18 -24.27 -11.00 0.78
C GLU A 18 -24.07 -12.54 0.69
N GLU A 19 -23.28 -13.03 -0.27
CA GLU A 19 -23.04 -14.45 -0.54
C GLU A 19 -21.54 -14.81 -0.45
N GLY A 20 -20.99 -14.76 0.77
CA GLY A 20 -20.02 -15.77 1.22
C GLY A 20 -18.62 -15.86 0.60
N SER A 21 -18.11 -14.86 -0.14
CA SER A 21 -16.69 -14.83 -0.54
C SER A 21 -16.07 -13.43 -0.42
N GLY A 22 -16.00 -12.91 0.81
CA GLY A 22 -15.65 -11.52 1.12
C GLY A 22 -14.20 -11.08 0.86
N GLN A 23 -13.40 -11.83 0.09
CA GLN A 23 -12.01 -11.49 -0.23
C GLN A 23 -11.70 -11.86 -1.69
N ARG A 24 -11.31 -10.88 -2.51
CA ARG A 24 -11.00 -11.11 -3.94
C ARG A 24 -9.51 -11.44 -4.09
N ILE A 25 -9.20 -12.52 -4.80
CA ILE A 25 -7.82 -12.95 -5.06
C ILE A 25 -7.45 -12.59 -6.51
N TYR A 26 -6.27 -11.99 -6.70
CA TYR A 26 -5.74 -11.61 -8.00
C TYR A 26 -4.35 -12.21 -8.20
N MET A 27 -4.04 -12.63 -9.42
CA MET A 27 -2.68 -13.00 -9.84
C MET A 27 -2.05 -11.82 -10.57
N LEU A 28 -1.02 -11.21 -10.00
CA LEU A 28 -0.39 -10.01 -10.54
C LEU A 28 1.10 -10.21 -10.81
N PRO A 29 1.66 -9.65 -11.89
CA PRO A 29 3.09 -9.64 -12.10
C PRO A 29 3.80 -8.75 -11.06
N MET A 30 5.06 -9.05 -10.73
CA MET A 30 5.88 -8.24 -9.80
C MET A 30 5.93 -6.74 -10.11
N SER A 31 5.74 -6.31 -11.37
CA SER A 31 5.67 -4.88 -11.74
C SER A 31 4.47 -4.14 -11.16
N CYS A 32 3.43 -4.86 -10.75
CA CYS A 32 2.22 -4.33 -10.12
C CYS A 32 2.25 -4.43 -8.58
N ILE A 33 3.35 -4.94 -8.00
CA ILE A 33 3.50 -5.13 -6.55
C ILE A 33 4.43 -4.06 -5.98
N ILE A 34 3.93 -3.31 -4.99
CA ILE A 34 4.73 -2.33 -4.24
C ILE A 34 4.92 -2.88 -2.83
N PRO A 35 6.15 -3.22 -2.41
CA PRO A 35 6.39 -3.71 -1.06
C PRO A 35 6.25 -2.58 -0.05
N PHE A 36 5.40 -2.77 0.96
CA PHE A 36 5.35 -1.86 2.10
C PHE A 36 6.62 -1.99 2.96
N PRO A 37 7.11 -0.87 3.54
CA PRO A 37 8.27 -0.90 4.43
C PRO A 37 7.98 -1.72 5.69
N LYS A 38 8.98 -2.49 6.16
CA LYS A 38 8.82 -3.33 7.35
C LYS A 38 8.84 -2.46 8.61
N ARG A 39 7.87 -2.66 9.51
CA ARG A 39 7.73 -1.91 10.78
C ARG A 39 8.99 -1.87 11.66
N ASN A 40 9.85 -2.87 11.57
CA ASN A 40 11.01 -3.02 12.47
C ASN A 40 12.35 -2.52 11.87
N ASP A 41 12.34 -1.95 10.66
CA ASP A 41 13.57 -1.45 10.04
C ASP A 41 13.51 0.08 9.82
N PRO A 42 14.08 0.89 10.72
CA PRO A 42 14.06 2.34 10.61
C PRO A 42 14.87 2.86 9.41
N TRP A 43 15.71 2.03 8.78
CA TRP A 43 16.42 2.33 7.54
C TRP A 43 15.54 2.16 6.30
N SER A 44 14.51 1.32 6.37
CA SER A 44 13.58 1.06 5.28
C SER A 44 12.50 2.15 5.11
N THR A 45 12.38 3.08 6.07
CA THR A 45 11.37 4.14 5.99
C THR A 45 11.90 5.28 5.13
N GLN A 46 11.52 5.28 3.84
CA GLN A 46 11.88 6.34 2.91
C GLN A 46 11.06 7.61 3.24
N GLU A 47 11.75 8.70 3.59
CA GLU A 47 11.13 10.02 3.71
C GLU A 47 11.04 10.69 2.34
N PHE A 48 9.86 11.22 2.01
CA PHE A 48 9.64 11.94 0.77
C PHE A 48 9.69 13.46 1.01
N PRO A 49 10.49 14.23 0.25
CA PRO A 49 10.51 15.68 0.36
C PRO A 49 9.20 16.31 -0.17
N PRO A 50 8.89 17.55 0.24
CA PRO A 50 7.71 18.26 -0.24
C PRO A 50 7.74 18.44 -1.78
N GLY A 51 6.55 18.40 -2.39
CA GLY A 51 6.36 18.48 -3.84
C GLY A 51 6.51 17.14 -4.58
N LYS A 52 6.86 16.05 -3.90
CA LYS A 52 6.90 14.71 -4.51
C LYS A 52 5.50 14.12 -4.64
N HIS A 53 5.29 13.38 -5.72
CA HIS A 53 4.10 12.56 -5.92
C HIS A 53 4.32 11.20 -5.27
N VAL A 54 3.33 10.74 -4.51
CA VAL A 54 3.33 9.44 -3.82
C VAL A 54 1.97 8.76 -4.00
N LEU A 55 1.93 7.47 -3.70
CA LEU A 55 0.69 6.73 -3.48
C LEU A 55 0.44 6.67 -1.97
N ALA A 56 -0.73 7.13 -1.53
CA ALA A 56 -1.10 7.21 -0.12
C ALA A 56 -2.49 6.62 0.10
N VAL A 57 -2.69 5.98 1.26
CA VAL A 57 -4.00 5.47 1.65
C VAL A 57 -4.90 6.65 2.01
N TYR A 58 -6.13 6.65 1.49
CA TYR A 58 -7.12 7.64 1.93
C TYR A 58 -7.79 7.16 3.22
N PRO A 59 -8.04 8.03 4.22
CA PRO A 59 -8.65 7.64 5.47
C PRO A 59 -9.95 6.85 5.28
N GLY A 60 -10.07 5.70 5.94
CA GLY A 60 -11.25 4.82 5.84
C GLY A 60 -11.30 3.95 4.58
N THR A 61 -10.21 3.87 3.81
CA THR A 61 -10.10 3.01 2.63
C THR A 61 -8.89 2.07 2.75
N THR A 62 -8.89 0.99 1.98
CA THR A 62 -7.74 0.07 1.84
C THR A 62 -6.95 0.34 0.55
N ALA A 63 -7.29 1.40 -0.19
CA ALA A 63 -6.76 1.70 -1.50
C ALA A 63 -5.72 2.83 -1.47
N LEU A 64 -4.78 2.77 -2.42
CA LEU A 64 -3.73 3.76 -2.62
C LEU A 64 -4.13 4.78 -3.70
N TYR A 65 -4.07 6.07 -3.37
CA TYR A 65 -4.38 7.18 -4.26
C TYR A 65 -3.17 8.07 -4.50
N LYS A 66 -3.11 8.73 -5.66
CA LYS A 66 -2.06 9.71 -5.97
C LYS A 66 -2.20 10.93 -5.06
N ALA A 67 -1.13 11.27 -4.35
CA ALA A 67 -1.05 12.43 -3.48
C ALA A 67 0.26 13.22 -3.71
N THR A 68 0.28 14.48 -3.26
CA THR A 68 1.47 15.32 -3.26
C THR A 68 1.90 15.59 -1.83
N VAL A 69 3.18 15.37 -1.52
CA VAL A 69 3.72 15.61 -0.18
C VAL A 69 3.77 17.12 0.08
N ILE A 70 3.08 17.57 1.13
CA ILE A 70 3.03 19.00 1.50
C ILE A 70 4.08 19.32 2.58
N SER A 71 4.33 18.41 3.52
CA SER A 71 5.32 18.58 4.58
C SER A 71 5.81 17.23 5.07
N SER A 72 7.04 17.18 5.59
CA SER A 72 7.54 16.00 6.30
C SER A 72 6.86 15.91 7.68
N PRO A 73 6.54 14.69 8.16
CA PRO A 73 5.88 14.50 9.45
C PRO A 73 6.77 15.06 10.57
N ARG A 74 6.27 16.06 11.31
CA ARG A 74 7.07 16.77 12.33
C ARG A 74 7.38 15.95 13.58
N LYS A 75 6.79 14.75 13.77
CA LYS A 75 7.18 13.75 14.77
C LYS A 75 6.70 12.36 14.37
N ARG A 76 7.50 11.34 14.65
CA ARG A 76 7.12 9.93 14.53
C ARG A 76 5.99 9.60 15.51
N LYS A 77 4.73 9.82 15.11
CA LYS A 77 3.58 9.13 15.68
C LYS A 77 3.38 7.87 14.83
N SER A 78 4.13 6.83 15.20
CA SER A 78 4.22 5.57 14.45
C SER A 78 2.91 4.80 14.32
N ASP A 79 1.84 5.27 14.96
CA ASP A 79 0.57 4.57 15.14
C ASP A 79 -0.55 5.09 14.22
N GLU A 80 -0.38 6.25 13.58
CA GLU A 80 -1.44 6.91 12.78
C GLU A 80 -1.48 6.46 11.30
N TYR A 81 -0.48 5.70 10.84
CA TYR A 81 -0.32 5.32 9.43
C TYR A 81 -0.34 3.80 9.24
N LEU A 82 -1.27 3.13 9.90
CA LEU A 82 -1.72 1.79 9.52
C LEU A 82 -2.97 1.89 8.69
#